data_AF-U5ND54-F1
#
_entry.id   AF-U5ND54-F1
#
_cell.length_a   1.000
_cell.length_b   1.000
_cell.length_c   1.000
_cell.angle_alpha   90.00
_cell.angle_beta   90.00
_cell.angle_gamma   90.00
#
_symmetry.space_group_name_H-M   'P 1'
#
loop_
_entity.id
_entity.type
_entity.pdbx_description
1 polymer ?
#
loop_
_entity_poly.entity_id
_entity_poly.type
_entity_poly.pdbx_seq_one_letter_code
_entity_poly.pdbx_strand_id
1 'polypeptide(L)'
;MLLEFLNYLLPKKYKETTAKTSLKHLSPFVLKNLEILIPDQKILEKFNNFWKDIHSKIEKLEQKIEEQRDKILFINASLLKIKN
;
A
#
# COMPACT_ATOMS: atom_id res chain seq x y z
N MET A 1 -4.90 -13.77 -6.14
CA MET A 1 -6.27 -13.69 -6.67
C MET A 1 -7.25 -13.01 -5.72
N LEU A 2 -7.57 -13.55 -4.53
CA LEU A 2 -8.45 -12.85 -3.57
C LEU A 2 -7.70 -11.82 -2.71
N LEU A 3 -6.44 -12.09 -2.38
CA LEU A 3 -5.64 -11.28 -1.46
C LEU A 3 -5.38 -9.85 -1.98
N GLU A 4 -5.07 -9.69 -3.27
CA GLU A 4 -4.83 -8.36 -3.87
C GLU A 4 -6.11 -7.50 -3.89
N PHE A 5 -7.25 -8.11 -4.18
CA PHE A 5 -8.56 -7.45 -4.14
C PHE A 5 -8.94 -7.01 -2.72
N LEU A 6 -8.72 -7.88 -1.73
CA LEU A 6 -8.94 -7.57 -0.32
C LEU A 6 -8.03 -6.44 0.17
N ASN A 7 -6.75 -6.45 -0.23
CA ASN A 7 -5.80 -5.39 0.13
C ASN A 7 -6.20 -4.01 -0.41
N TYR A 8 -6.94 -3.95 -1.52
CA TYR A 8 -7.49 -2.69 -2.04
C TYR A 8 -8.73 -2.20 -1.25
N LEU A 9 -9.61 -3.12 -0.85
CA LEU A 9 -10.88 -2.77 -0.17
C LEU A 9 -10.71 -2.48 1.32
N LEU A 10 -9.82 -3.20 2.00
CA LEU A 10 -9.61 -3.08 3.44
C LEU A 10 -9.21 -1.67 3.91
N PRO A 11 -8.30 -0.93 3.23
CA PRO A 11 -7.98 0.44 3.60
C PRO A 11 -9.18 1.40 3.53
N LYS A 12 -10.13 1.14 2.64
CA LYS A 12 -11.34 1.97 2.46
C LYS A 12 -12.31 1.76 3.62
N LYS A 13 -12.55 0.50 3.98
CA LYS A 13 -13.38 0.13 5.14
C LYS A 13 -12.74 0.47 6.48
N TYR A 14 -11.41 0.38 6.57
CA TYR A 14 -10.63 0.84 7.72
C TYR A 14 -10.82 2.34 7.94
N LYS A 15 -10.70 3.16 6.88
CA LYS A 15 -10.95 4.60 6.97
C LYS A 15 -12.37 4.93 7.42
N GLU A 16 -13.38 4.23 6.92
CA GLU A 16 -14.79 4.43 7.34
C GLU A 16 -15.01 4.12 8.84
N THR A 17 -14.42 3.02 9.33
CA THR A 17 -14.64 2.54 10.71
C THR A 17 -13.77 3.24 11.74
N THR A 18 -12.56 3.69 11.38
CA THR A 18 -11.63 4.38 12.30
C THR A 18 -11.61 5.90 12.11
N ALA A 19 -12.47 6.48 11.26
CA ALA A 19 -12.48 7.92 10.97
C ALA A 19 -12.71 8.82 12.19
N LYS A 20 -13.30 8.29 13.27
CA LYS A 20 -13.73 9.06 14.45
C LYS A 20 -12.76 8.98 15.64
N THR A 21 -11.72 8.15 15.57
CA THR A 21 -10.81 7.90 16.70
C THR A 21 -9.35 8.01 16.29
N SER A 22 -8.52 8.56 17.18
CA SER A 22 -7.06 8.61 17.00
C SER A 22 -6.42 7.22 17.05
N LEU A 23 -7.05 6.28 17.76
CA LEU A 23 -6.65 4.87 17.76
C LEU A 23 -7.30 4.15 16.57
N LYS A 24 -6.48 3.74 15.61
CA LYS A 24 -6.95 3.04 14.40
C LYS A 24 -6.85 1.52 14.59
N HIS A 25 -7.95 0.88 14.97
CA HIS A 25 -8.01 -0.57 15.19
C HIS A 25 -9.20 -1.20 14.46
N LEU A 26 -8.93 -2.25 13.68
CA LEU A 26 -9.95 -3.14 13.13
C LEU A 26 -10.06 -4.35 14.04
N SER A 27 -11.15 -4.46 14.80
CA SER A 27 -11.35 -5.62 15.65
C SER A 27 -11.67 -6.87 14.81
N PRO A 28 -11.34 -8.08 15.27
CA PRO A 28 -11.71 -9.32 14.60
C PRO A 28 -13.22 -9.45 14.35
N PHE A 29 -14.04 -8.87 15.23
CA PHE A 29 -15.48 -8.79 15.08
C PHE A 29 -15.89 -7.94 13.88
N VAL A 30 -15.29 -6.75 13.73
CA VAL A 30 -15.54 -5.88 12.57
C VAL A 30 -15.09 -6.55 11.28
N LEU A 31 -13.95 -7.25 11.28
CA LEU A 31 -13.46 -7.99 10.11
C LEU A 31 -14.40 -9.12 9.69
N LYS A 32 -14.95 -9.86 10.65
CA LYS A 32 -15.91 -10.95 10.39
C LYS A 32 -17.25 -10.44 9.82
N ASN A 33 -17.62 -9.22 10.16
CA ASN A 33 -18.88 -8.60 9.74
C ASN A 33 -18.71 -7.67 8.52
N LEU A 34 -17.53 -7.67 7.88
CA LEU A 34 -17.34 -6.96 6.63
C LEU A 34 -18.17 -7.64 5.54
N GLU A 35 -19.23 -6.97 5.11
CA GLU A 35 -19.91 -7.32 3.88
C GLU A 35 -19.05 -6.90 2.69
N ILE A 36 -18.48 -7.88 2.02
CA ILE A 36 -17.67 -7.69 0.82
C ILE A 36 -18.33 -8.46 -0.31
N LEU A 37 -18.65 -7.75 -1.39
CA LEU A 37 -19.04 -8.41 -2.63
C LEU A 37 -17.78 -9.10 -3.19
N ILE A 38 -17.78 -10.43 -3.22
CA ILE A 38 -16.74 -11.21 -3.88
C ILE A 38 -17.12 -11.30 -5.37
N PRO A 39 -16.38 -10.65 -6.29
CA PRO A 39 -16.66 -10.74 -7.71
C PRO A 39 -16.47 -12.16 -8.23
N ASP A 40 -17.07 -12.47 -9.37
CA ASP A 40 -16.83 -13.75 -10.03
C ASP A 40 -15.35 -13.90 -10.48
N GLN A 41 -14.97 -15.14 -10.76
CA GLN A 41 -13.60 -15.50 -11.13
C GLN A 41 -13.09 -14.73 -12.36
N LYS A 42 -13.96 -14.45 -13.35
CA LYS A 42 -13.58 -13.74 -14.58
C LYS A 42 -13.27 -12.28 -14.29
N ILE A 43 -14.05 -11.65 -13.42
CA ILE A 43 -13.82 -10.27 -12.98
C ILE A 43 -12.55 -10.19 -12.14
N LEU A 44 -12.34 -11.16 -11.24
CA LEU A 44 -11.11 -11.24 -10.44
C LEU A 44 -9.86 -11.38 -11.33
N GLU A 45 -9.89 -12.22 -12.36
CA GLU A 45 -8.76 -12.36 -13.29
C GLU A 45 -8.48 -11.06 -14.06
N LYS A 46 -9.52 -10.40 -14.58
CA LYS A 46 -9.38 -9.09 -15.24
C LYS A 46 -8.78 -8.05 -14.30
N PHE A 47 -9.28 -7.98 -13.07
CA PHE A 47 -8.78 -7.06 -12.05
C PHE A 47 -7.32 -7.34 -11.72
N ASN A 48 -6.94 -8.60 -11.52
CA ASN A 48 -5.58 -8.98 -11.17
C ASN A 48 -4.59 -8.67 -12.30
N ASN A 49 -4.96 -8.93 -13.56
CA ASN A 49 -4.11 -8.58 -14.70
C ASN A 49 -3.89 -7.06 -14.80
N PHE A 50 -4.96 -6.28 -14.62
CA PHE A 50 -4.87 -4.81 -14.59
C PHE A 50 -4.03 -4.32 -13.39
N TRP A 51 -4.26 -4.87 -12.20
CA TRP A 51 -3.60 -4.46 -10.97
C TRP A 51 -2.11 -4.80 -10.99
N LYS A 52 -1.73 -5.97 -11.52
CA LYS A 52 -0.33 -6.43 -11.58
C LYS A 52 0.57 -5.45 -12.33
N ASP A 53 0.12 -4.94 -13.46
CA ASP A 53 0.88 -3.97 -14.26
C ASP A 53 1.04 -2.63 -13.54
N ILE A 54 -0.01 -2.18 -12.86
CA ILE A 54 0.01 -0.94 -12.08
C ILE A 54 0.92 -1.09 -10.86
N HIS A 55 0.77 -2.18 -10.12
CA HIS A 55 1.55 -2.49 -8.93
C HIS A 55 3.04 -2.55 -9.26
N SER A 56 3.41 -3.25 -10.33
CA SER A 56 4.81 -3.33 -10.77
C SER A 56 5.42 -1.96 -11.10
N LYS A 57 4.63 -1.05 -11.69
CA LYS A 57 5.08 0.32 -11.96
C LYS A 57 5.25 1.13 -10.68
N ILE A 58 4.35 0.96 -9.71
CA ILE A 58 4.43 1.61 -8.40
C ILE A 58 5.69 1.15 -7.66
N GLU A 59 5.93 -0.16 -7.56
CA GLU A 59 7.12 -0.71 -6.89
C GLU A 59 8.42 -0.18 -7.49
N LYS A 60 8.51 -0.11 -8.83
CA LYS A 60 9.69 0.45 -9.52
C LYS A 60 9.89 1.94 -9.22
N LEU A 61 8.82 2.70 -9.09
CA LEU A 61 8.90 4.12 -8.74
C LEU A 61 9.33 4.31 -7.29
N GLU A 62 8.77 3.53 -6.37
CA GLU A 62 9.15 3.54 -4.95
C GLU A 62 10.64 3.18 -4.78
N GLN A 63 11.13 2.16 -5.48
CA GLN A 63 12.54 1.78 -5.45
C GLN A 63 13.44 2.92 -5.95
N LYS A 64 13.08 3.60 -7.05
CA LYS A 64 13.84 4.74 -7.56
C LYS A 64 13.87 5.91 -6.59
N ILE A 65 12.75 6.17 -5.90
CA ILE A 65 12.68 7.23 -4.88
C ILE A 65 13.62 6.90 -3.73
N GLU A 66 13.65 5.64 -3.28
CA GLU A 66 14.52 5.21 -2.19
C GLU A 66 16.00 5.31 -2.57
N GLU A 67 16.38 4.82 -3.75
CA GLU A 67 17.75 4.97 -4.27
C GLU A 67 18.20 6.44 -4.36
N GLN A 68 17.29 7.34 -4.74
CA GLN A 68 17.60 8.77 -4.78
C GLN A 68 17.76 9.36 -3.39
N ARG A 69 16.94 8.96 -2.42
CA ARG A 69 17.07 9.39 -1.01
C ARG A 69 18.41 8.96 -0.42
N ASP A 70 18.80 7.70 -0.65
CA ASP A 70 20.08 7.17 -0.17
C ASP A 70 21.27 7.94 -0.75
N LYS A 71 21.24 8.26 -2.05
CA LYS A 71 22.26 9.08 -2.70
C LYS A 71 22.36 10.47 -2.07
N ILE A 72 21.22 11.13 -1.82
CA ILE A 72 21.19 12.44 -1.19
C ILE A 72 21.77 12.37 0.23
N LEU A 73 21.39 11.34 1.01
CA LEU A 73 21.89 11.15 2.37
C LEU A 73 23.41 10.94 2.38
N PHE A 74 23.92 10.13 1.46
CA PHE A 74 25.36 9.88 1.30
C PHE A 74 26.14 11.16 0.93
N ILE A 75 25.62 11.95 -0.01
CA ILE A 75 26.24 13.23 -0.41
C ILE A 75 26.25 14.18 0.80
N ASN A 76 25.14 14.32 1.51
CA ASN A 76 25.04 15.19 2.68
C ASN A 76 26.02 14.77 3.78
N ALA A 77 26.13 13.48 4.08
CA ALA A 77 27.09 12.95 5.04
C ALA A 77 28.54 13.22 4.62
N SER A 78 28.84 13.10 3.32
CA SER A 78 30.16 13.38 2.76
C SER A 78 30.52 14.87 2.85
N LEU A 79 29.58 15.77 2.57
CA LEU A 79 29.76 17.22 2.70
C LEU A 79 29.98 17.66 4.15
N LEU A 80 29.28 17.05 5.11
CA LEU A 80 29.50 17.29 6.55
C LEU A 80 30.91 16.91 7.00
N LYS A 81 31.47 15.82 6.47
CA LYS A 81 32.86 15.41 6.77
C LYS A 81 33.93 16.33 6.21
N ILE A 82 33.62 17.10 5.15
CA ILE A 82 34.56 18.06 4.55
C ILE A 82 34.53 19.41 5.28
N LYS A 83 33.41 19.72 5.97
CA LYS A 83 33.21 20.99 6.68
C LYS A 83 33.77 21.00 8.12
N ASN A 84 34.08 19.83 8.68
CA ASN A 84 34.66 19.65 10.02
C ASN A 84 36.10 19.17 9.89
#